data_AF-A0A3M0ZA32-F1
#
_entry.id   AF-A0A3M0ZA32-F1
#
_cell.length_a   1.000
_cell.length_b   1.000
_cell.length_c   1.000
_cell.angle_alpha   90.00
_cell.angle_beta   90.00
_cell.angle_gamma   90.00
#
_symmetry.space_group_name_H-M   'P 1'
#
loop_
_entity.id
_entity.type
_entity.pdbx_description
1 polymer ?
#
loop_
_entity_poly.entity_id
_entity_poly.type
_entity_poly.pdbx_seq_one_letter_code
_entity_poly.pdbx_strand_id
1 'polypeptide(L)'
;MPHDVVKIATNGRAVSFLAYEDFDGKPHPRLRYAVRVNLPRATYKVRNYTRSANPPILHRKDALVAPSYPLFERFRTLTLEEEAHGLLERPDIGHERGWQAALEEARVTIEDHHVVYRRDGQH
;
A
#
# COMPACT_ATOMS: atom_id res chain seq x y z
N MET A 1 -8.31 -16.92 7.45
CA MET A 1 -7.39 -15.99 6.76
C MET A 1 -7.52 -14.66 7.48
N PRO A 2 -6.52 -14.18 8.23
CA PRO A 2 -6.58 -12.84 8.79
C PRO A 2 -6.64 -11.78 7.67
N HIS A 3 -7.35 -10.68 7.94
CA HIS A 3 -7.49 -9.55 7.04
C HIS A 3 -7.00 -8.31 7.77
N ASP A 4 -6.18 -7.50 7.12
CA ASP A 4 -5.54 -6.33 7.75
C ASP A 4 -6.41 -5.08 7.60
N VAL A 5 -7.10 -4.94 6.46
CA VAL A 5 -7.90 -3.75 6.14
C VAL A 5 -9.32 -4.14 5.73
N VAL A 6 -10.30 -3.48 6.35
CA VAL A 6 -11.70 -3.50 5.93
C VAL A 6 -12.04 -2.15 5.31
N LYS A 7 -12.43 -2.16 4.03
CA LYS A 7 -12.85 -0.96 3.31
C LYS A 7 -14.35 -0.97 3.07
N ILE A 8 -15.04 0.05 3.56
CA ILE A 8 -16.48 0.27 3.36
C ILE A 8 -16.66 1.26 2.20
N ALA A 9 -17.46 0.87 1.20
CA ALA A 9 -17.79 1.79 0.12
C ALA A 9 -18.71 2.90 0.65
N THR A 10 -18.40 4.15 0.35
CA THR A 10 -19.17 5.33 0.83
C THR A 10 -20.63 5.34 0.38
N ASN A 11 -20.95 4.65 -0.71
CA ASN A 11 -22.33 4.46 -1.17
C ASN A 11 -23.09 3.36 -0.41
N GLY A 12 -22.47 2.69 0.56
CA GLY A 12 -23.09 1.63 1.36
C GLY A 12 -23.36 0.32 0.62
N ARG A 13 -22.85 0.14 -0.61
CA ARG A 13 -23.21 -1.02 -1.47
C ARG A 13 -22.18 -2.15 -1.46
N ALA A 14 -21.01 -1.94 -0.85
CA ALA A 14 -19.97 -2.94 -0.82
C ALA A 14 -19.06 -2.83 0.40
N VAL A 15 -18.54 -3.97 0.83
CA VAL A 15 -17.44 -4.09 1.80
C VAL A 15 -16.33 -4.90 1.14
N SER A 16 -15.09 -4.46 1.31
CA SER A 16 -13.91 -5.19 0.87
C SER A 16 -13.04 -5.59 2.05
N PHE A 17 -12.60 -6.84 2.07
CA PHE A 17 -11.60 -7.39 2.99
C PHE A 17 -10.29 -7.56 2.23
N LEU A 18 -9.24 -6.91 2.68
CA LEU A 18 -7.94 -6.89 2.03
C LEU A 18 -6.92 -7.55 2.96
N ALA A 19 -6.23 -8.57 2.45
CA ALA A 19 -5.13 -9.22 3.15
C ALA A 19 -3.82 -8.82 2.47
N TYR A 20 -2.97 -8.12 3.21
CA TYR A 20 -1.66 -7.66 2.81
C TYR A 20 -0.58 -8.60 3.34
N GLU A 21 0.60 -8.59 2.74
CA GLU A 21 1.78 -9.21 3.35
C GLU A 21 2.33 -8.30 4.44
N ASP A 22 2.56 -8.81 5.66
CA ASP A 22 3.23 -8.09 6.76
C ASP A 22 2.91 -6.57 6.81
N PHE A 23 1.65 -6.26 7.11
CA PHE A 23 1.11 -4.89 7.06
C PHE A 23 1.92 -3.91 7.91
N ASP A 24 2.39 -4.37 9.08
CA ASP A 24 3.13 -3.56 10.04
C ASP A 24 4.59 -3.39 9.62
N GLY A 25 5.24 -4.49 9.18
CA GLY A 25 6.68 -4.52 8.91
C GLY A 25 7.08 -3.98 7.55
N LYS A 26 6.24 -4.09 6.52
CA LYS A 26 6.58 -3.59 5.18
C LYS A 26 6.08 -2.16 4.93
N PRO A 27 6.90 -1.26 4.38
CA PRO A 27 6.47 0.09 3.99
C PRO A 27 5.28 0.10 3.03
N HIS A 28 5.40 -0.67 1.94
CA HIS A 28 4.36 -0.85 0.93
C HIS A 28 4.02 -2.32 0.76
N PRO A 29 3.17 -2.87 1.63
CA PRO A 29 2.89 -4.30 1.59
C PRO A 29 2.11 -4.66 0.32
N ARG A 30 2.51 -5.76 -0.34
CA ARG A 30 1.77 -6.34 -1.47
C ARG A 30 0.41 -6.87 -1.01
N LEU A 31 -0.63 -6.61 -1.81
CA LEU A 31 -1.93 -7.22 -1.61
C LEU A 31 -1.84 -8.71 -1.98
N ARG A 32 -2.19 -9.60 -1.03
CA ARG A 32 -2.23 -11.07 -1.24
C ARG A 32 -3.60 -11.53 -1.70
N TYR A 33 -4.66 -11.07 -1.02
CA TYR A 33 -6.04 -11.42 -1.34
C TYR A 33 -6.97 -10.22 -1.18
N ALA A 34 -7.99 -10.16 -2.03
CA ALA A 34 -9.10 -9.23 -1.87
C ALA A 34 -10.43 -9.96 -2.01
N VAL A 35 -11.29 -9.83 -1.01
CA VAL A 35 -12.69 -10.27 -1.07
C VAL A 35 -13.56 -9.02 -1.13
N ARG A 36 -14.35 -8.87 -2.18
CA ARG A 36 -15.34 -7.78 -2.27
C ARG A 36 -16.74 -8.35 -2.22
N VAL A 37 -17.49 -7.96 -1.21
CA VAL A 37 -18.90 -8.32 -1.01
C VAL A 37 -19.77 -7.21 -1.59
N ASN A 38 -20.70 -7.57 -2.48
CA ASN A 38 -21.77 -6.71 -2.95
C ASN A 38 -22.99 -6.92 -2.07
N LEU A 39 -23.31 -5.92 -1.24
CA LEU A 39 -24.36 -6.03 -0.22
C LEU A 39 -25.75 -6.15 -0.86
N PRO A 40 -26.14 -5.34 -1.87
CA PRO A 40 -27.48 -5.45 -2.46
C PRO A 40 -27.81 -6.82 -3.08
N ARG A 41 -26.80 -7.54 -3.58
CA ARG A 41 -26.98 -8.84 -4.26
C ARG A 41 -26.57 -10.04 -3.43
N ALA A 42 -26.06 -9.84 -2.21
CA ALA A 42 -25.46 -10.88 -1.38
C ALA A 42 -24.43 -11.76 -2.13
N THR A 43 -23.67 -11.16 -3.03
CA THR A 43 -22.65 -11.87 -3.84
C THR A 43 -21.26 -11.37 -3.48
N TYR A 44 -20.24 -12.19 -3.74
CA TYR A 44 -18.85 -11.80 -3.49
C TYR A 44 -17.94 -12.16 -4.67
N LYS A 45 -16.81 -11.46 -4.75
CA LYS A 45 -15.71 -11.78 -5.67
C LYS A 45 -14.41 -11.88 -4.88
N VAL A 46 -13.65 -12.94 -5.14
CA VAL A 46 -12.31 -13.13 -4.58
C VAL A 46 -11.28 -12.88 -5.67
N ARG A 47 -10.22 -12.15 -5.33
CA ARG A 47 -9.02 -12.00 -6.14
C ARG A 47 -7.82 -12.51 -5.35
N ASN A 48 -7.06 -13.38 -5.98
CA ASN A 48 -5.82 -13.93 -5.44
C ASN A 48 -4.64 -13.35 -6.23
N TYR A 49 -3.75 -12.65 -5.53
CA TYR A 49 -2.58 -11.98 -6.09
C TYR A 49 -1.26 -12.65 -5.67
N THR A 50 -1.29 -13.78 -4.95
CA THR A 50 -0.06 -14.43 -4.45
C THR A 50 0.89 -14.89 -5.54
N ARG A 51 0.37 -15.13 -6.76
CA ARG A 51 1.15 -15.46 -7.96
C ARG A 51 1.24 -14.32 -8.98
N SER A 52 0.82 -13.11 -8.59
CA SER A 52 0.92 -11.94 -9.46
C SER A 52 2.37 -11.49 -9.56
N ALA A 53 2.88 -11.34 -10.78
CA ALA A 53 4.19 -10.76 -11.05
C ALA A 53 4.23 -9.23 -10.83
N ASN A 54 3.08 -8.58 -10.70
CA ASN A 54 2.96 -7.14 -10.47
C ASN A 54 1.71 -6.87 -9.61
N PRO A 55 1.69 -7.26 -8.33
CA PRO A 55 0.52 -7.10 -7.49
C PRO A 55 0.28 -5.63 -7.16
N PRO A 56 -0.96 -5.28 -6.78
CA PRO A 56 -1.22 -4.01 -6.11
C PRO A 56 -0.44 -3.94 -4.80
N ILE A 57 0.08 -2.75 -4.46
CA ILE A 57 0.72 -2.48 -3.17
C ILE A 57 -0.08 -1.40 -2.43
N LEU A 58 0.15 -1.28 -1.12
CA LEU A 58 -0.50 -0.27 -0.31
C LEU A 58 0.41 0.93 -0.06
N HIS A 59 -0.17 2.11 -0.17
CA HIS A 59 0.42 3.41 0.18
C HIS A 59 -0.44 4.07 1.27
N ARG A 60 0.10 5.11 1.91
CA ARG A 60 -0.63 5.94 2.89
C ARG A 60 -1.32 5.12 3.99
N LYS A 61 -0.54 4.24 4.65
CA LYS A 61 -1.05 3.40 5.74
C LYS A 61 -1.57 4.24 6.91
N ASP A 62 -1.01 5.43 7.12
CA ASP A 62 -1.45 6.44 8.09
C ASP A 62 -2.93 6.82 7.91
N ALA A 63 -3.43 6.88 6.67
CA ALA A 63 -4.84 7.17 6.38
C ALA A 63 -5.79 6.00 6.67
N LEU A 64 -5.27 4.82 7.00
CA LEU A 64 -6.04 3.60 7.25
C LEU A 64 -6.05 3.18 8.72
N VAL A 65 -5.24 3.81 9.56
CA VAL A 65 -5.14 3.51 10.99
C VAL A 65 -5.51 4.74 11.82
N ALA A 66 -5.99 4.51 13.04
CA ALA A 66 -6.28 5.59 13.97
C ALA A 66 -4.97 6.23 14.49
N PRO A 67 -4.99 7.50 14.93
CA PRO A 67 -3.83 8.13 15.57
C PRO A 67 -3.30 7.38 16.81
N SER A 68 -4.14 6.59 17.48
CA SER A 68 -3.75 5.76 18.63
C SER A 68 -3.07 4.45 18.24
N TYR A 69 -2.97 4.13 16.95
CA TYR A 69 -2.31 2.92 16.48
C TYR A 69 -0.80 3.01 16.70
N PRO A 70 -0.12 1.99 17.26
CA PRO A 70 1.29 2.10 17.69
C PRO A 70 2.28 2.55 16.61
N LEU A 71 2.03 2.23 15.34
CA LEU A 71 2.89 2.60 14.21
C LEU A 71 2.36 3.80 13.41
N PHE A 72 1.34 4.51 13.90
CA PHE A 72 0.72 5.63 13.20
C PHE A 72 1.75 6.68 12.79
N GLU A 73 2.56 7.17 13.72
CA GLU A 73 3.58 8.20 13.43
C GLU A 73 4.61 7.70 12.42
N ARG A 74 5.03 6.45 12.51
CA ARG A 74 5.95 5.85 11.54
C ARG A 74 5.38 5.84 10.12
N PHE A 75 4.11 5.47 9.96
CA PHE A 75 3.45 5.47 8.65
C PHE A 75 3.23 6.89 8.13
N ARG A 76 2.92 7.83 9.02
CA ARG A 76 2.73 9.24 8.70
C ARG A 76 4.03 9.88 8.23
N THR A 77 5.14 9.63 8.92
CA THR A 77 6.47 10.13 8.54
C THR A 77 6.84 9.67 7.14
N LEU A 78 6.73 8.37 6.86
CA LEU A 78 6.97 7.84 5.51
C LEU A 78 6.11 8.55 4.45
N THR A 79 4.81 8.69 4.72
CA THR A 79 3.87 9.35 3.79
C THR A 79 4.29 10.79 3.49
N LEU A 80 4.70 11.56 4.51
CA LEU A 80 5.15 12.95 4.34
C LEU A 80 6.47 13.01 3.55
N GLU A 81 7.40 12.10 3.79
CA GLU A 81 8.64 12.02 3.03
C GLU A 81 8.37 11.68 1.56
N GLU A 82 7.47 10.75 1.28
CA GLU A 82 7.08 10.38 -0.08
C GLU A 82 6.36 11.51 -0.82
N GLU A 83 5.48 12.25 -0.14
CA GLU A 83 4.84 13.46 -0.67
C GLU A 83 5.89 14.53 -0.99
N ALA A 84 6.87 14.76 -0.10
CA ALA A 84 7.96 15.72 -0.33
C ALA A 84 8.85 15.36 -1.53
N HIS A 85 8.97 14.07 -1.85
CA HIS A 85 9.69 13.57 -3.03
C HIS A 85 8.81 13.49 -4.29
N GLY A 86 7.53 13.91 -4.22
CA GLY A 86 6.59 13.85 -5.34
C GLY A 86 6.19 12.43 -5.76
N LEU A 87 6.49 11.41 -4.94
CA LEU A 87 6.27 10.00 -5.29
C LEU A 87 4.78 9.65 -5.35
N LEU A 88 3.95 10.24 -4.49
CA LEU A 88 2.53 9.90 -4.35
C LEU A 88 1.60 10.52 -5.41
N GLU A 89 2.10 11.43 -6.23
CA GLU A 89 1.31 12.08 -7.29
C GLU A 89 1.21 11.23 -8.57
N ARG A 90 2.04 10.20 -8.66
CA ARG A 90 2.15 9.34 -9.83
C ARG A 90 0.99 8.34 -9.95
N PRO A 91 0.36 8.18 -11.13
CA PRO A 91 -0.79 7.29 -11.31
C PRO A 91 -0.42 5.80 -11.37
N ASP A 92 0.84 5.46 -11.62
CA ASP A 92 1.31 4.09 -11.85
C ASP A 92 1.80 3.37 -10.57
N ILE A 93 1.95 4.09 -9.45
CA ILE A 93 2.50 3.56 -8.20
C ILE A 93 1.60 2.55 -7.48
N GLY A 94 0.35 2.42 -7.90
CA GLY A 94 -0.60 1.48 -7.30
C GLY A 94 -0.19 0.01 -7.43
N HIS A 95 0.81 -0.29 -8.27
CA HIS A 95 1.38 -1.63 -8.44
C HIS A 95 2.90 -1.62 -8.23
N GLU A 96 3.43 -2.76 -7.79
CA GLU A 96 4.84 -2.95 -7.43
C GLU A 96 5.83 -2.40 -8.48
N ARG A 97 5.66 -2.72 -9.77
CA ARG A 97 6.58 -2.24 -10.82
C ARG A 97 6.55 -0.74 -11.01
N GLY A 98 5.37 -0.12 -10.95
CA GLY A 98 5.24 1.33 -11.09
C GLY A 98 5.87 2.07 -9.90
N TRP A 99 5.73 1.50 -8.70
CA TRP A 99 6.42 2.00 -7.52
C TRP A 99 7.94 1.90 -7.62
N GLN A 100 8.47 0.77 -8.06
CA GLN A 100 9.92 0.61 -8.26
C GLN A 100 10.47 1.60 -9.31
N ALA A 101 9.72 1.81 -10.40
CA ALA A 101 10.08 2.82 -11.40
C ALA A 101 10.07 4.25 -10.82
N ALA A 102 9.12 4.55 -9.93
CA ALA A 102 9.07 5.85 -9.25
C ALA A 102 10.28 6.10 -8.34
N LEU A 103 10.67 5.11 -7.54
CA LEU A 103 11.87 5.18 -6.71
C LEU A 103 13.15 5.34 -7.54
N GLU A 104 13.25 4.62 -8.66
CA GLU A 104 14.37 4.73 -9.61
C GLU A 104 14.50 6.15 -10.18
N GLU A 105 13.41 6.68 -10.71
CA GLU A 105 13.39 8.00 -11.34
C GLU A 105 13.73 9.12 -10.35
N ALA A 106 13.23 9.01 -9.11
CA ALA A 106 13.53 9.93 -8.03
C ALA A 106 14.91 9.69 -7.38
N ARG A 107 15.64 8.64 -7.76
CA ARG A 107 16.94 8.23 -7.19
C ARG A 107 16.91 8.02 -5.67
N VAL A 108 15.81 7.48 -5.18
CA VAL A 108 15.61 7.16 -3.76
C VAL A 108 15.28 5.67 -3.58
N THR A 109 15.33 5.22 -2.33
CA THR A 109 14.85 3.91 -1.89
C THR A 109 14.15 4.06 -0.55
N ILE A 110 13.45 3.03 -0.11
CA ILE A 110 12.82 3.00 1.22
C ILE A 110 13.63 2.09 2.15
N GLU A 111 14.14 2.65 3.24
CA GLU A 111 14.84 1.93 4.31
C GLU A 111 14.13 2.17 5.64
N ASP A 112 13.71 1.09 6.32
CA ASP A 112 13.03 1.16 7.62
C ASP A 112 11.81 2.13 7.69
N HIS A 113 11.06 2.28 6.60
CA HIS A 113 9.99 3.27 6.44
C HIS A 113 10.47 4.73 6.37
N HIS A 114 11.66 4.95 5.83
CA HIS A 114 12.16 6.27 5.46
C HIS A 114 12.60 6.32 4.00
N VAL A 115 12.35 7.45 3.34
CA VAL A 115 12.88 7.74 2.02
C VAL A 115 14.35 8.16 2.17
N VAL A 116 15.25 7.43 1.51
CA VAL A 116 16.69 7.74 1.52
C VAL A 116 17.20 7.86 0.09
N TYR A 117 18.09 8.82 -0.15
CA TYR A 117 18.78 8.91 -1.44
C TYR A 117 19.63 7.68 -1.67
N ARG A 118 19.55 7.14 -2.89
CA ARG A 118 20.48 6.09 -3.29
C ARG A 118 21.88 6.69 -3.32
N ARG A 119 22.80 6.08 -2.58
CA ARG A 119 24.21 6.46 -2.67
C ARG A 119 24.69 6.04 -4.04
N ASP A 120 25.06 7.01 -4.88
CA ASP A 120 25.73 6.73 -6.15
C ASP A 120 27.06 6.04 -5.84
N GLY A 121 27.09 4.72 -6.08
CA GLY A 121 28.20 3.83 -5.74
C GLY A 121 28.55 2.91 -6.91
N GLN A 122 29.32 3.48 -7.84
CA GLN A 122 30.19 2.84 -8.83
C GLN A 122 29.56 1.82 -9.81
N HIS A 123 29.43 2.25 -11.06
CA HIS A 123 29.98 1.50 -12.20
C HIS A 123 30.97 2.41 -12.93
#